data_AF-B3QNC8-F1
#
_entry.id   AF-B3QNC8-F1
#
_cell.length_a   1.000
_cell.length_b   1.000
_cell.length_c   1.000
_cell.angle_alpha   90.00
_cell.angle_beta   90.00
_cell.angle_gamma   90.00
#
_symmetry.space_group_name_H-M   'P 1'
#
loop_
_entity.id
_entity.type
_entity.pdbx_description
1 polymer ?
#
loop_
_entity_poly.entity_id
_entity_poly.type
_entity_poly.pdbx_seq_one_letter_code
_entity_poly.pdbx_strand_id
1 'polypeptide(L)'
;MNTSKNEESNQLEALFLPAVEEIVKRWADGKPPNPSPAATSDKPSGYFRLTNYLLDYLLKNREFPKGVHRMPEGRDRFGTFEPGFVVNFDPIIGDSVLPKA
;
A
#
# COMPACT_ATOMS: atom_id res chain seq x y z
N MET A 1 0.99 25.97 16.81
CA MET A 1 1.18 24.66 17.44
C MET A 1 0.98 23.59 16.38
N ASN A 2 1.99 22.75 16.08
CA ASN A 2 1.87 21.36 15.56
C ASN A 2 3.15 20.80 14.89
N THR A 3 4.34 21.36 15.13
CA THR A 3 5.59 20.82 14.55
C THR A 3 5.85 19.37 14.98
N SER A 4 5.55 19.03 16.25
CA SER A 4 5.79 17.69 16.81
C SER A 4 4.90 16.58 16.23
N LYS A 5 3.63 16.86 15.91
CA LYS A 5 2.73 15.86 15.32
C LYS A 5 3.14 15.49 13.89
N ASN A 6 3.66 16.46 13.14
CA ASN A 6 4.13 16.22 11.78
C ASN A 6 5.46 15.45 11.79
N GLU A 7 6.36 15.74 12.74
CA GLU A 7 7.62 15.01 12.90
C GLU A 7 7.40 13.53 13.29
N GLU A 8 6.51 13.26 14.24
CA GLU A 8 6.15 11.89 14.65
C GLU A 8 5.51 11.11 13.48
N SER A 9 4.60 11.73 12.71
CA SER A 9 4.01 11.10 11.52
C SER A 9 5.09 10.74 10.50
N ASN A 10 6.01 11.67 10.21
CA ASN A 10 7.09 11.44 9.24
C ASN A 10 8.05 10.33 9.70
N GLN A 11 8.35 10.24 10.99
CA GLN A 11 9.20 9.16 11.53
C GLN A 11 8.51 7.80 11.40
N LEU A 12 7.22 7.73 11.70
CA LEU A 12 6.45 6.50 11.61
C LEU A 12 6.21 6.06 10.16
N GLU A 13 6.03 7.02 9.25
CA GLU A 13 6.02 6.76 7.82
C GLU A 13 7.34 6.13 7.36
N ALA A 14 8.47 6.75 7.71
CA ALA A 14 9.79 6.22 7.38
C ALA A 14 10.05 4.84 7.98
N LEU A 15 9.54 4.58 9.18
CA LEU A 15 9.64 3.28 9.85
C LEU A 15 8.82 2.20 9.14
N PHE A 16 7.60 2.51 8.71
CA PHE A 16 6.67 1.52 8.14
C PHE A 16 6.85 1.31 6.64
N LEU A 17 7.32 2.31 5.89
CA LEU A 17 7.42 2.27 4.44
C LEU A 17 8.19 1.04 3.90
N PRO A 18 9.33 0.61 4.46
CA PRO A 18 10.03 -0.59 3.99
C PRO A 18 9.17 -1.86 4.09
N ALA A 19 8.45 -2.05 5.18
CA ALA A 19 7.56 -3.20 5.37
C ALA A 19 6.35 -3.14 4.41
N VAL A 20 5.79 -1.95 4.20
CA VAL A 20 4.73 -1.71 3.20
C VAL A 20 5.22 -2.11 1.82
N GLU A 21 6.39 -1.64 1.40
CA GLU A 21 6.94 -1.95 0.09
C GLU A 21 7.15 -3.44 -0.11
N GLU A 22 7.66 -4.15 0.90
CA GLU A 22 7.87 -5.59 0.83
C GLU A 22 6.55 -6.35 0.64
N ILE A 23 5.52 -6.02 1.44
CA ILE A 23 4.19 -6.64 1.35
C ILE A 23 3.57 -6.39 -0.03
N VAL A 24 3.64 -5.15 -0.53
CA VAL A 24 3.08 -4.81 -1.85
C VAL A 24 3.88 -5.46 -2.98
N LYS A 25 5.21 -5.63 -2.83
CA LYS A 25 6.04 -6.41 -3.78
C LYS A 25 5.59 -7.87 -3.83
N ARG A 26 5.35 -8.52 -2.68
CA ARG A 26 4.81 -9.89 -2.63
C ARG A 26 3.44 -9.99 -3.26
N TRP A 27 2.55 -9.03 -3.00
CA TRP A 27 1.25 -8.96 -3.66
C TRP A 27 1.37 -8.81 -5.18
N ALA A 28 2.35 -8.04 -5.66
CA ALA A 28 2.56 -7.78 -7.07
C ALA A 28 3.23 -8.94 -7.82
N ASP A 29 3.80 -9.92 -7.12
CA ASP A 29 4.54 -11.01 -7.73
C ASP A 29 3.66 -11.84 -8.69
N GLY A 30 4.20 -12.14 -9.86
CA GLY A 30 3.48 -12.81 -10.95
C GLY A 30 2.34 -12.01 -11.60
N LYS A 31 2.07 -10.76 -11.19
CA LYS A 31 1.03 -9.91 -11.82
C LYS A 31 1.59 -9.18 -13.05
N PRO A 32 0.79 -9.01 -14.12
CA PRO A 32 1.23 -8.25 -15.28
C PRO A 32 1.37 -6.76 -14.93
N PRO A 33 2.28 -6.04 -15.60
CA PRO A 33 2.36 -4.58 -15.51
C PRO A 33 1.03 -3.90 -15.84
N ASN A 34 0.85 -2.66 -15.38
CA ASN A 34 -0.31 -1.85 -15.77
C ASN A 34 -0.36 -1.73 -17.31
N PRO A 35 -1.46 -2.17 -17.96
CA PRO A 35 -1.53 -2.17 -19.43
C PRO A 35 -1.75 -0.76 -20.02
N SER A 36 -1.94 0.26 -19.18
CA SER A 36 -2.09 1.64 -19.65
C SER A 36 -0.85 2.08 -20.43
N PRO A 37 -1.00 2.59 -21.68
CA PRO A 37 0.13 3.08 -22.48
C PRO A 37 0.81 4.30 -21.85
N ALA A 38 0.18 4.87 -20.83
CA ALA A 38 0.68 6.02 -20.12
C ALA A 38 1.13 5.67 -18.69
N ALA A 39 1.29 4.38 -18.37
CA ALA A 39 2.00 3.93 -17.19
C ALA A 39 3.47 4.39 -17.24
N THR A 40 4.02 4.79 -16.09
CA THR A 40 5.42 5.24 -15.95
C THR A 40 6.29 4.23 -15.21
N SER A 41 5.77 3.04 -14.94
CA SER A 41 6.45 1.97 -14.19
C SER A 41 5.89 0.62 -14.58
N ASP A 42 6.67 -0.44 -14.42
CA ASP A 42 6.25 -1.83 -14.66
C ASP A 42 5.36 -2.41 -13.54
N LYS A 43 4.89 -1.58 -12.61
CA LYS A 43 4.04 -2.01 -11.51
C LYS A 43 2.62 -2.35 -12.00
N PRO A 44 1.97 -3.38 -11.43
CA PRO A 44 0.59 -3.72 -11.76
C PRO A 44 -0.38 -2.59 -11.37
N SER A 45 -1.55 -2.55 -12.02
CA SER A 45 -2.65 -1.67 -11.64
C SER A 45 -2.99 -1.83 -10.16
N GLY A 46 -3.13 -0.72 -9.43
CA GLY A 46 -3.43 -0.74 -7.99
C GLY A 46 -2.22 -0.85 -7.07
N TYR A 47 -0.99 -1.05 -7.57
CA TYR A 47 0.23 -1.11 -6.74
C TYR A 47 0.35 0.09 -5.79
N PHE A 48 0.34 1.30 -6.34
CA PHE A 48 0.48 2.52 -5.53
C PHE A 48 -0.75 2.78 -4.64
N ARG A 49 -1.95 2.38 -5.08
CA ARG A 49 -3.15 2.46 -4.22
C ARG A 49 -3.01 1.55 -3.00
N LEU A 50 -2.52 0.33 -3.19
CA LEU A 50 -2.30 -0.62 -2.11
C LEU A 50 -1.18 -0.14 -1.17
N THR A 51 -0.09 0.42 -1.72
CA THR A 51 0.98 1.06 -0.93
C THR A 51 0.41 2.13 0.00
N ASN A 52 -0.34 3.09 -0.55
CA ASN A 52 -0.90 4.19 0.23
C ASN A 52 -1.90 3.68 1.27
N TYR A 53 -2.81 2.78 0.86
CA TYR A 53 -3.78 2.18 1.78
C TYR A 53 -3.09 1.50 2.97
N LEU A 54 -2.06 0.70 2.71
CA LEU A 54 -1.38 -0.05 3.75
C LEU A 54 -0.58 0.87 4.67
N LEU A 55 0.09 1.89 4.13
CA LEU A 55 0.77 2.91 4.93
C LEU A 55 -0.20 3.64 5.87
N ASP A 56 -1.33 4.14 5.33
CA ASP A 56 -2.37 4.80 6.11
C ASP A 56 -2.94 3.89 7.20
N TYR A 57 -3.16 2.62 6.88
CA TYR A 57 -3.64 1.63 7.84
C TYR A 57 -2.64 1.44 8.99
N LEU A 58 -1.35 1.32 8.70
CA LEU A 58 -0.31 1.14 9.71
C LEU A 58 -0.16 2.37 10.59
N LEU A 59 -0.19 3.57 10.01
CA LEU A 59 -0.14 4.82 10.77
C LEU A 59 -1.31 4.94 11.75
N LYS A 60 -2.50 4.49 11.34
CA LYS A 60 -3.71 4.57 12.17
C LYS A 60 -3.78 3.49 13.25
N ASN A 61 -3.48 2.24 12.90
CA ASN A 61 -3.78 1.08 13.75
C ASN A 61 -2.54 0.49 14.44
N ARG A 62 -1.33 0.81 13.96
CA ARG A 62 -0.06 0.26 14.47
C ARG A 62 -0.01 -1.28 14.43
N GLU A 63 -0.76 -1.89 13.53
CA GLU A 63 -0.80 -3.33 13.28
C GLU A 63 -1.09 -3.59 11.80
N PHE A 64 -0.69 -4.76 11.30
CA PHE A 64 -1.04 -5.14 9.93
C PHE A 64 -2.55 -5.46 9.79
N PRO A 65 -3.16 -5.16 8.62
CA PRO A 65 -4.52 -5.61 8.32
C PRO A 65 -4.59 -7.14 8.27
N LYS A 66 -5.78 -7.70 8.55
CA LYS A 66 -6.01 -9.15 8.59
C LYS A 66 -7.16 -9.53 7.68
N GLY A 67 -7.06 -10.69 7.04
CA GLY A 67 -8.08 -11.22 6.16
C GLY A 67 -8.28 -10.42 4.87
N VAL A 68 -9.52 -10.39 4.40
CA VAL A 68 -9.87 -9.90 3.07
C VAL A 68 -10.37 -8.46 3.12
N HIS A 69 -9.71 -7.58 2.38
CA HIS A 69 -10.06 -6.17 2.27
C HIS A 69 -10.41 -5.80 0.82
N ARG A 70 -11.48 -5.02 0.65
CA ARG A 70 -11.85 -4.44 -0.64
C ARG A 70 -11.15 -3.09 -0.80
N MET A 71 -10.30 -2.99 -1.81
CA MET A 71 -9.72 -1.72 -2.23
C MET A 71 -10.72 -0.96 -3.09
N PRO A 72 -10.89 0.35 -2.87
CA PRO A 72 -11.83 1.16 -3.63
C PRO A 72 -11.39 1.30 -5.08
N GLU A 73 -12.35 1.68 -5.91
CA GLU A 73 -12.11 2.17 -7.27
C GLU A 73 -11.23 3.41 -7.23
N GLY A 74 -10.42 3.59 -8.27
CA GLY A 74 -9.50 4.70 -8.42
C GLY A 74 -9.64 5.40 -9.75
N ARG A 75 -8.84 6.44 -9.92
CA ARG A 75 -8.57 7.04 -11.22
C ARG A 75 -7.08 7.13 -11.43
N ASP A 76 -6.63 6.87 -12.65
CA ASP A 76 -5.26 7.16 -13.04
C ASP A 76 -5.04 8.67 -13.20
N ARG A 77 -3.80 9.07 -13.49
CA ARG A 77 -3.44 10.49 -13.70
C ARG A 77 -4.10 11.16 -14.91
N PHE A 78 -4.73 10.38 -15.80
CA PHE A 78 -5.49 10.86 -16.95
C PHE A 78 -7.01 10.88 -16.69
N GLY A 79 -7.43 10.52 -15.47
CA GLY A 79 -8.82 10.45 -15.07
C GLY A 79 -9.52 9.16 -15.51
N THR A 80 -8.79 8.20 -16.10
CA THR A 80 -9.33 6.89 -16.49
C THR A 80 -9.70 6.12 -15.24
N PHE A 81 -10.87 5.48 -15.28
CA PHE A 81 -11.34 4.65 -14.20
C PHE A 81 -10.47 3.40 -14.03
N GLU A 82 -10.04 3.14 -12.79
CA GLU A 82 -9.41 1.88 -12.41
C GLU A 82 -10.32 1.12 -11.44
N PRO A 83 -10.72 -0.12 -11.75
CA PRO A 83 -11.64 -0.86 -10.91
C PRO A 83 -11.06 -1.10 -9.52
N GLY A 84 -11.95 -1.19 -8.54
CA GLY A 84 -11.63 -1.70 -7.22
C GLY A 84 -11.20 -3.16 -7.31
N PHE A 85 -10.43 -3.60 -6.33
CA PHE A 85 -9.90 -4.97 -6.28
C PHE A 85 -9.93 -5.49 -4.85
N VAL A 86 -9.77 -6.80 -4.70
CA VAL A 86 -9.77 -7.45 -3.39
C VAL A 86 -8.37 -7.94 -3.07
N VAL A 87 -7.96 -7.77 -1.81
CA VAL A 87 -6.67 -8.23 -1.30
C VAL A 87 -6.92 -9.11 -0.08
N ASN A 88 -6.43 -10.34 -0.10
CA ASN A 88 -6.33 -11.17 1.09
C ASN A 88 -4.95 -10.95 1.72
N PHE A 89 -4.89 -10.28 2.85
CA PHE A 89 -3.65 -9.88 3.49
C PHE A 89 -2.95 -11.04 4.22
N ASP A 90 -3.68 -12.04 4.69
CA ASP A 90 -3.14 -13.17 5.44
C ASP A 90 -1.96 -13.87 4.72
N PRO A 91 -2.09 -14.30 3.45
CA PRO A 91 -0.98 -14.95 2.75
C PRO A 91 0.13 -13.99 2.30
N ILE A 92 -0.13 -12.69 2.21
CA ILE A 92 0.83 -11.70 1.69
C ILE A 92 1.75 -11.21 2.80
N ILE A 93 1.17 -10.93 3.98
CA ILE A 93 1.91 -10.59 5.19
C ILE A 93 2.66 -11.82 5.67
N GLY A 94 2.00 -12.98 5.76
CA GLY A 94 2.60 -14.20 6.28
C GLY A 94 3.25 -13.97 7.64
N ASP A 95 4.54 -14.30 7.75
CA ASP A 95 5.33 -14.16 8.98
C ASP A 95 5.99 -12.78 9.15
N SER A 96 5.62 -11.78 8.34
CA SER A 96 6.17 -10.43 8.46
C SER A 96 5.87 -9.81 9.82
N VAL A 97 6.88 -9.15 10.40
CA VAL A 97 6.79 -8.48 11.69
C VAL A 97 6.82 -6.96 11.47
N LEU A 98 5.89 -6.25 12.10
CA LEU A 98 5.86 -4.81 12.03
C LEU A 98 7.03 -4.24 12.85
N PRO A 99 7.82 -3.27 12.31
CA PRO A 99 8.84 -2.60 13.09
C PRO A 99 8.23 -1.90 14.30
N LYS A 100 8.92 -1.99 15.45
CA LYS A 100 8.50 -1.31 16.67
C LYS A 100 8.98 0.14 16.63
N ALA A 101 8.08 1.07 16.95
CA ALA A 101 8.41 2.48 17.19
C ALA A 101 9.05 2.66 18.57
#